data_AF-A0A8F9RJW5-F1
#
_entry.id   AF-A0A8F9RJW5-F1
#
_cell.length_a   1.000
_cell.length_b   1.000
_cell.length_c   1.000
_cell.angle_alpha   90.00
_cell.angle_beta   90.00
_cell.angle_gamma   90.00
#
_symmetry.space_group_name_H-M   'P 1'
#
loop_
_entity.id
_entity.type
_entity.pdbx_description
1 polymer ?
#
loop_
_entity_poly.entity_id
_entity_poly.type
_entity_poly.pdbx_seq_one_letter_code
_entity_poly.pdbx_strand_id
1 'polypeptide(L)'
;MIFLEEDISFEYSTSEPMNPRICAEYFATIMERKGFVLNFSIESLEIEIDKILEKYSKSVDSDREILEDFLTSYIGESLIRLFGGDWDGNFYGPLNRVGVNFYTSYIIINDFRFNPNHFIAYYFSNGKKSEGTFYDYLYKRDESSGIFRDFLGGGLIKKINNNIQ
;
A
#
# COMPACT_ATOMS: atom_id res chain seq x y z
N MET A 1 -15.20 -14.06 -6.96
CA MET A 1 -15.32 -12.60 -7.25
C MET A 1 -14.16 -12.29 -8.15
N ILE A 2 -14.39 -11.57 -9.23
CA ILE A 2 -13.36 -11.35 -10.25
C ILE A 2 -12.58 -10.09 -9.89
N PHE A 3 -11.26 -10.19 -9.82
CA PHE A 3 -10.32 -9.07 -9.71
C PHE A 3 -9.29 -9.19 -10.82
N LEU A 4 -9.24 -8.19 -11.71
CA LEU A 4 -8.29 -8.18 -12.83
C LEU A 4 -8.28 -9.53 -13.60
N GLU A 5 -9.47 -10.05 -13.88
CA GLU A 5 -9.73 -11.31 -14.60
C GLU A 5 -9.37 -12.60 -13.83
N GLU A 6 -8.99 -12.52 -12.55
CA GLU A 6 -8.77 -13.68 -11.69
C GLU A 6 -9.97 -13.89 -10.75
N ASP A 7 -10.43 -15.13 -10.62
CA ASP A 7 -11.36 -15.49 -9.55
C ASP A 7 -10.60 -15.53 -8.22
N ILE A 8 -10.87 -14.54 -7.38
CA ILE A 8 -10.41 -14.56 -6.00
C ILE A 8 -11.39 -15.41 -5.19
N SER A 9 -10.86 -16.49 -4.62
CA SER A 9 -11.48 -17.28 -3.57
C SER A 9 -10.58 -17.30 -2.34
N PHE A 10 -11.03 -16.66 -1.26
CA PHE A 10 -10.69 -17.18 0.06
C PHE A 10 -12.00 -17.48 0.80
N GLU A 11 -11.89 -18.24 1.88
CA GLU A 11 -12.91 -18.31 2.91
C GLU A 11 -12.74 -17.11 3.84
N TYR A 12 -13.79 -16.29 4.01
CA TYR A 12 -13.70 -15.02 4.75
C TYR A 12 -14.80 -14.85 5.78
N SER A 13 -14.44 -14.23 6.91
CA SER A 13 -15.37 -13.61 7.84
C SER A 13 -15.50 -12.12 7.50
N THR A 14 -16.70 -11.65 7.18
CA THR A 14 -16.96 -10.22 6.85
C THR A 14 -17.06 -9.33 8.10
N SER A 15 -16.90 -9.92 9.28
CA SER A 15 -16.95 -9.24 10.59
C SER A 15 -15.60 -9.12 11.27
N GLU A 16 -14.56 -9.83 10.80
CA GLU A 16 -13.28 -9.92 11.49
C GLU A 16 -12.14 -9.29 10.68
N PRO A 17 -11.16 -8.67 11.34
CA PRO A 17 -9.95 -8.21 10.69
C PRO A 17 -9.20 -9.38 10.03
N MET A 18 -8.74 -9.16 8.81
CA MET A 18 -7.83 -10.01 8.07
C MET A 18 -6.38 -9.76 8.47
N ASN A 19 -5.54 -10.79 8.29
CA ASN A 19 -4.10 -10.64 8.42
C ASN A 19 -3.53 -9.97 7.15
N PRO A 20 -3.01 -8.72 7.23
CA PRO A 20 -2.48 -8.01 6.07
C PRO A 20 -1.29 -8.73 5.43
N ARG A 21 -0.49 -9.48 6.19
CA ARG A 21 0.60 -10.29 5.63
C ARG A 21 0.11 -11.34 4.63
N ILE A 22 -0.99 -12.03 4.95
CA ILE A 22 -1.55 -13.05 4.06
C ILE A 22 -2.07 -12.40 2.78
N CYS A 23 -2.73 -11.24 2.89
CA CYS A 23 -3.19 -10.48 1.73
C CYS A 23 -2.02 -10.03 0.84
N ALA A 24 -0.93 -9.58 1.45
CA ALA A 24 0.27 -9.16 0.74
C ALA A 24 0.94 -10.32 -0.03
N GLU A 25 1.08 -11.49 0.61
CA GLU A 25 1.64 -12.71 -0.01
C GLU A 25 0.77 -13.24 -1.15
N TYR A 26 -0.55 -13.19 -0.97
CA TYR A 26 -1.50 -13.56 -2.01
C TYR A 26 -1.44 -12.59 -3.21
N PHE A 27 -1.39 -11.30 -2.94
CA PHE A 27 -1.27 -10.29 -3.99
C PHE A 27 0.02 -10.44 -4.79
N ALA A 28 1.15 -10.66 -4.10
CA ALA A 28 2.43 -10.95 -4.74
C ALA A 28 2.31 -12.14 -5.71
N THR A 29 1.65 -13.22 -5.29
CA THR A 29 1.42 -14.42 -6.11
C THR A 29 0.57 -14.12 -7.35
N ILE A 30 -0.51 -13.33 -7.22
CA ILE A 30 -1.34 -12.93 -8.37
C ILE A 30 -0.53 -12.11 -9.36
N MET A 31 0.20 -11.11 -8.87
CA MET A 31 0.93 -10.18 -9.73
C MET A 31 2.14 -10.84 -10.39
N GLU A 32 2.77 -11.81 -9.75
CA GLU A 32 3.82 -12.63 -10.36
C GLU A 32 3.31 -13.38 -11.60
N ARG A 33 2.12 -13.98 -11.53
CA ARG A 33 1.47 -14.61 -12.70
C ARG A 33 1.18 -13.63 -13.83
N LYS A 34 1.06 -12.34 -13.51
CA LYS A 34 0.85 -11.23 -14.46
C LYS A 34 2.15 -10.58 -14.93
N GLY A 35 3.31 -11.12 -14.53
CA GLY A 35 4.64 -10.70 -14.98
C GLY A 35 5.29 -9.59 -14.15
N PHE A 36 4.77 -9.29 -12.96
CA PHE A 36 5.38 -8.35 -12.02
C PHE A 36 6.32 -9.06 -11.04
N VAL A 37 7.28 -8.34 -10.46
CA VAL A 37 8.25 -8.92 -9.51
C VAL A 37 8.01 -8.38 -8.10
N LEU A 38 7.03 -8.94 -7.40
CA LEU A 38 6.63 -8.52 -6.06
C LEU A 38 7.29 -9.38 -4.96
N ASN A 39 8.60 -9.19 -4.74
CA ASN A 39 9.40 -10.01 -3.83
C ASN A 39 9.69 -9.34 -2.46
N PHE A 40 8.92 -8.32 -2.08
CA PHE A 40 9.08 -7.56 -0.82
C PHE A 40 10.44 -6.85 -0.66
N SER A 41 11.20 -6.68 -1.76
CA SER A 41 12.42 -5.88 -1.77
C SER A 41 12.12 -4.40 -1.93
N ILE A 42 13.10 -3.55 -1.59
CA ILE A 42 12.99 -2.11 -1.86
C ILE A 42 12.89 -1.85 -3.37
N GLU A 43 13.65 -2.54 -4.22
CA GLU A 43 13.52 -2.41 -5.68
C GLU A 43 12.11 -2.74 -6.18
N SER A 44 11.46 -3.77 -5.62
CA SER A 44 10.09 -4.10 -6.01
C SER A 44 9.11 -2.98 -5.66
N LEU A 45 9.30 -2.31 -4.52
CA LEU A 45 8.50 -1.16 -4.13
C LEU A 45 8.73 0.03 -5.07
N GLU A 46 9.99 0.34 -5.35
CA GLU A 46 10.39 1.47 -6.18
C GLU A 46 9.91 1.38 -7.63
N ILE A 47 9.77 0.16 -8.16
CA ILE A 47 9.52 -0.07 -9.58
C ILE A 47 8.10 -0.60 -9.83
N GLU A 48 7.69 -1.65 -9.12
CA GLU A 48 6.50 -2.42 -9.51
C GLU A 48 5.21 -1.73 -9.08
N ILE A 49 5.22 -0.96 -7.98
CA ILE A 49 4.05 -0.20 -7.53
C ILE A 49 3.58 0.78 -8.60
N ASP A 50 4.51 1.56 -9.17
CA ASP A 50 4.21 2.49 -10.24
C ASP A 50 3.68 1.78 -11.50
N LYS A 51 4.30 0.66 -11.90
CA LYS A 51 3.83 -0.12 -13.06
C LYS A 51 2.42 -0.66 -12.87
N ILE A 52 2.11 -1.18 -11.68
CA ILE A 52 0.79 -1.71 -11.33
C ILE A 52 -0.24 -0.57 -11.36
N LEU A 53 0.07 0.55 -10.71
CA LEU A 53 -0.81 1.72 -10.67
C LEU A 53 -1.04 2.31 -12.07
N GLU A 54 -0.01 2.44 -12.91
CA GLU A 54 -0.17 2.91 -14.30
C GLU A 54 -1.05 1.97 -15.13
N LYS A 55 -0.90 0.66 -14.95
CA LYS A 55 -1.66 -0.34 -15.71
C LYS A 55 -3.12 -0.44 -15.26
N TYR A 56 -3.38 -0.36 -13.96
CA TYR A 56 -4.68 -0.73 -13.38
C TYR A 56 -5.45 0.44 -12.71
N SER A 57 -4.90 1.65 -12.65
CA SER A 57 -5.61 2.82 -12.06
C SER A 57 -6.86 3.26 -12.82
N LYS A 58 -7.04 2.82 -14.07
CA LYS A 58 -8.21 3.13 -14.92
C LYS A 58 -9.28 2.04 -14.89
N SER A 59 -9.13 1.02 -14.05
CA SER A 59 -10.12 -0.03 -13.87
C SER A 59 -11.43 0.53 -13.28
N VAL A 60 -12.50 -0.27 -13.34
CA VAL A 60 -13.78 0.06 -12.71
C VAL A 60 -13.62 0.24 -11.20
N ASP A 61 -14.49 1.05 -10.58
CA ASP A 61 -14.35 1.44 -9.17
C ASP A 61 -14.19 0.24 -8.22
N SER A 62 -14.96 -0.83 -8.40
CA SER A 62 -14.83 -2.03 -7.55
C SER A 62 -13.44 -2.68 -7.61
N ASP A 63 -12.83 -2.75 -8.79
CA ASP A 63 -11.48 -3.30 -8.97
C ASP A 63 -10.42 -2.38 -8.39
N ARG A 64 -10.66 -1.06 -8.47
CA ARG A 64 -9.77 -0.05 -7.90
C ARG A 64 -9.72 -0.14 -6.38
N GLU A 65 -10.86 -0.34 -5.73
CA GLU A 65 -10.94 -0.50 -4.28
C GLU A 65 -10.22 -1.78 -3.81
N ILE A 66 -10.47 -2.91 -4.49
CA ILE A 66 -9.76 -4.18 -4.24
C ILE A 66 -8.25 -4.00 -4.43
N LEU A 67 -7.84 -3.29 -5.49
CA LEU A 67 -6.44 -2.99 -5.77
C LEU A 67 -5.81 -2.11 -4.68
N GLU A 68 -6.55 -1.11 -4.17
CA GLU A 68 -6.10 -0.22 -3.09
C GLU A 68 -5.71 -1.03 -1.85
N ASP A 69 -6.59 -1.93 -1.41
CA ASP A 69 -6.37 -2.73 -0.21
C ASP A 69 -5.22 -3.73 -0.38
N PHE A 70 -5.12 -4.35 -1.56
CA PHE A 70 -4.00 -5.24 -1.85
C PHE A 70 -2.67 -4.49 -1.88
N LEU A 71 -2.60 -3.35 -2.56
CA LEU A 71 -1.41 -2.50 -2.57
C LEU A 71 -1.07 -2.01 -1.15
N THR A 72 -2.08 -1.64 -0.36
CA THR A 72 -1.91 -1.22 1.04
C THR A 72 -1.25 -2.33 1.84
N SER A 73 -1.75 -3.56 1.76
CA SER A 73 -1.16 -4.71 2.45
C SER A 73 0.26 -5.00 1.96
N TYR A 74 0.50 -4.97 0.65
CA TYR A 74 1.80 -5.29 0.06
C TYR A 74 2.88 -4.26 0.42
N ILE A 75 2.55 -2.97 0.30
CA ILE A 75 3.46 -1.88 0.67
C ILE A 75 3.76 -1.94 2.17
N GLY A 76 2.73 -2.05 3.02
CA GLY A 76 2.91 -2.09 4.46
C GLY A 76 3.77 -3.27 4.92
N GLU A 77 3.46 -4.48 4.44
CA GLU A 77 4.19 -5.69 4.76
C GLU A 77 5.65 -5.64 4.25
N SER A 78 5.88 -5.09 3.05
CA SER A 78 7.24 -4.94 2.51
C SER A 78 8.09 -4.01 3.39
N LEU A 79 7.52 -2.88 3.84
CA LEU A 79 8.23 -1.94 4.71
C LEU A 79 8.51 -2.55 6.09
N ILE A 80 7.57 -3.28 6.67
CA ILE A 80 7.79 -4.01 7.93
C ILE A 80 8.93 -5.02 7.78
N ARG A 81 8.97 -5.80 6.70
CA ARG A 81 10.06 -6.76 6.46
C ARG A 81 11.43 -6.10 6.29
N LEU A 82 11.48 -4.94 5.64
CA LEU A 82 12.72 -4.23 5.35
C LEU A 82 13.28 -3.50 6.57
N PHE A 83 12.42 -2.90 7.39
CA PHE A 83 12.84 -1.96 8.44
C PHE A 83 12.51 -2.40 9.87
N GLY A 84 11.76 -3.50 10.03
CA GLY A 84 11.26 -3.95 11.33
C GLY A 84 10.09 -3.08 11.80
N GLY A 85 9.03 -3.71 12.28
CA GLY A 85 7.82 -3.01 12.72
C GLY A 85 6.64 -3.95 12.81
N ASP A 86 5.47 -3.36 13.07
CA ASP A 86 4.24 -4.09 13.29
C ASP A 86 3.06 -3.39 12.63
N TRP A 87 2.03 -4.17 12.31
CA TRP A 87 0.71 -3.64 11.98
C TRP A 87 -0.02 -3.24 13.26
N ASP A 88 -0.74 -2.13 13.22
CA ASP A 88 -1.63 -1.70 14.28
C ASP A 88 -3.03 -1.37 13.71
N GLY A 89 -4.04 -1.60 14.54
CA GLY A 89 -5.45 -1.47 14.20
C GLY A 89 -6.04 -2.67 13.43
N ASN A 90 -7.12 -2.41 12.69
CA ASN A 90 -7.92 -3.45 12.04
C ASN A 90 -7.87 -3.31 10.52
N PHE A 91 -7.24 -4.28 9.84
CA PHE A 91 -7.27 -4.42 8.39
C PHE A 91 -8.36 -5.42 8.00
N TYR A 92 -9.41 -4.99 7.33
CA TYR A 92 -10.54 -5.81 6.86
C TYR A 92 -10.33 -6.40 5.46
N GLY A 93 -9.26 -5.99 4.78
CA GLY A 93 -8.82 -6.59 3.53
C GLY A 93 -9.64 -6.23 2.29
N PRO A 94 -9.24 -6.79 1.14
CA PRO A 94 -9.61 -6.29 -0.18
C PRO A 94 -11.02 -6.64 -0.65
N LEU A 95 -11.75 -7.51 0.07
CA LEU A 95 -13.04 -8.02 -0.38
C LEU A 95 -14.24 -7.56 0.45
N ASN A 96 -14.06 -6.71 1.47
CA ASN A 96 -15.17 -6.08 2.18
C ASN A 96 -14.74 -4.87 3.03
N ARG A 97 -15.62 -3.86 3.18
CA ARG A 97 -15.46 -2.63 3.99
C ARG A 97 -14.36 -1.68 3.50
N VAL A 98 -14.33 -1.44 2.21
CA VAL A 98 -13.49 -0.43 1.57
C VAL A 98 -13.66 0.91 2.28
N GLY A 99 -12.54 1.59 2.55
CA GLY A 99 -12.50 2.84 3.29
C GLY A 99 -12.45 2.69 4.81
N VAL A 100 -12.78 1.53 5.39
CA VAL A 100 -12.54 1.29 6.83
C VAL A 100 -11.05 1.13 7.09
N ASN A 101 -10.36 0.34 6.26
CA ASN A 101 -8.90 0.16 6.32
C ASN A 101 -8.16 1.49 6.31
N PHE A 102 -8.69 2.47 5.55
CA PHE A 102 -8.12 3.79 5.45
C PHE A 102 -7.99 4.49 6.81
N TYR A 103 -8.99 4.33 7.67
CA TYR A 103 -9.04 4.98 8.99
C TYR A 103 -8.52 4.11 10.12
N THR A 104 -8.51 2.79 9.95
CA THR A 104 -8.32 1.85 11.06
C THR A 104 -7.06 1.01 10.99
N SER A 105 -6.29 1.02 9.90
CA SER A 105 -5.08 0.20 9.77
C SER A 105 -3.87 1.02 9.36
N TYR A 106 -2.73 0.76 10.01
CA TYR A 106 -1.46 1.38 9.70
C TYR A 106 -0.30 0.52 10.16
N ILE A 107 0.91 0.85 9.72
CA ILE A 107 2.13 0.24 10.22
C ILE A 107 2.84 1.19 11.18
N ILE A 108 3.52 0.61 12.15
CA ILE A 108 4.42 1.28 13.08
C ILE A 108 5.83 0.71 12.83
N ILE A 109 6.77 1.58 12.46
CA ILE A 109 8.19 1.24 12.31
C ILE A 109 8.94 2.16 13.28
N ASN A 110 9.51 1.58 14.34
CA ASN A 110 9.99 2.33 15.51
C ASN A 110 8.86 3.21 16.09
N ASP A 111 9.08 4.51 16.27
CA ASP A 111 8.06 5.47 16.70
C ASP A 111 7.32 6.16 15.53
N PHE A 112 7.57 5.72 14.30
CA PHE A 112 6.98 6.32 13.11
C PHE A 112 5.74 5.54 12.63
N ARG A 113 4.60 6.23 12.62
CA ARG A 113 3.34 5.72 12.06
C ARG A 113 3.24 6.03 10.57
N PHE A 114 2.87 5.01 9.79
CA PHE A 114 2.66 5.13 8.34
C PHE A 114 1.35 4.47 7.90
N ASN A 115 0.54 5.16 7.09
CA ASN A 115 -0.71 4.62 6.52
C ASN A 115 -0.48 4.40 5.00
N PRO A 116 -0.18 3.16 4.53
CA PRO A 116 0.18 2.91 3.13
C PRO A 116 -0.90 3.28 2.11
N ASN A 117 -2.17 3.15 2.51
CA ASN A 117 -3.37 3.52 1.76
C ASN A 117 -3.37 4.99 1.33
N HIS A 118 -2.74 5.90 2.09
CA HIS A 118 -2.72 7.33 1.73
C HIS A 118 -2.10 7.52 0.35
N PHE A 119 -0.87 7.03 0.12
CA PHE A 119 -0.21 7.18 -1.18
C PHE A 119 -1.09 6.69 -2.33
N ILE A 120 -1.71 5.52 -2.16
CA ILE A 120 -2.52 4.89 -3.21
C ILE A 120 -3.79 5.69 -3.49
N ALA A 121 -4.51 6.11 -2.44
CA ALA A 121 -5.73 6.92 -2.57
C ALA A 121 -5.46 8.26 -3.26
N TYR A 122 -4.37 8.94 -2.91
CA TYR A 122 -3.94 10.18 -3.57
C TYR A 122 -3.54 9.93 -5.02
N TYR A 123 -2.78 8.86 -5.30
CA TYR A 123 -2.41 8.50 -6.67
C TYR A 123 -3.66 8.26 -7.52
N PHE A 124 -4.65 7.53 -7.02
CA PHE A 124 -5.87 7.30 -7.79
C PHE A 124 -6.74 8.55 -7.95
N SER A 125 -6.65 9.53 -7.04
CA SER A 125 -7.44 10.76 -7.12
C SER A 125 -6.83 11.80 -8.06
N ASN A 126 -5.50 11.91 -8.07
CA ASN A 126 -4.79 13.00 -8.74
C ASN A 126 -3.88 12.53 -9.90
N GLY A 127 -3.58 11.23 -9.95
CA GLY A 127 -2.69 10.62 -10.93
C GLY A 127 -1.21 10.94 -10.71
N LYS A 128 -0.35 10.20 -11.42
CA LYS A 128 1.12 10.28 -11.32
C LYS A 128 1.71 11.68 -11.50
N LYS A 129 1.12 12.51 -12.37
CA LYS A 129 1.65 13.86 -12.63
C LYS A 129 1.60 14.77 -11.41
N SER A 130 0.62 14.55 -10.52
CA SER A 130 0.44 15.32 -9.29
C SER A 130 1.23 14.70 -8.14
N GLU A 131 1.15 13.37 -7.99
CA GLU A 131 1.68 12.67 -6.81
C GLU A 131 3.13 12.20 -6.93
N GLY A 132 3.68 12.12 -8.15
CA GLY A 132 4.99 11.53 -8.40
C GLY A 132 4.97 10.00 -8.42
N THR A 133 6.16 9.40 -8.37
CA THR A 133 6.37 7.93 -8.27
C THR A 133 6.32 7.45 -6.83
N PHE A 134 6.19 6.14 -6.62
CA PHE A 134 6.37 5.58 -5.27
C PHE A 134 7.82 5.74 -4.79
N TYR A 135 8.80 5.66 -5.70
CA TYR A 135 10.18 6.04 -5.40
C TYR A 135 10.28 7.46 -4.81
N ASP A 136 9.60 8.43 -5.44
CA ASP A 136 9.59 9.81 -4.95
C ASP A 136 9.00 9.88 -3.55
N TYR A 137 7.93 9.13 -3.30
CA TYR A 137 7.32 9.03 -1.99
C TYR A 137 8.26 8.41 -0.93
N LEU A 138 9.07 7.42 -1.30
CA LEU A 138 10.05 6.79 -0.41
C LEU A 138 11.20 7.74 -0.02
N TYR A 139 11.71 8.52 -0.98
CA TYR A 139 12.99 9.24 -0.81
C TYR A 139 12.89 10.75 -0.84
N LYS A 140 12.04 11.33 -1.68
CA LYS A 140 11.95 12.79 -1.83
C LYS A 140 11.15 13.36 -0.66
N ARG A 141 11.75 14.31 0.03
CA ARG A 141 11.08 15.09 1.06
C ARG A 141 10.26 16.16 0.35
N ASP A 142 8.95 16.17 0.54
CA ASP A 142 8.15 17.29 0.06
C ASP A 142 8.45 18.53 0.94
N GLU A 143 8.93 19.60 0.31
CA GLU A 143 9.16 20.90 0.95
C GLU A 143 7.89 21.76 0.97
N SER A 144 6.75 21.22 0.49
CA SER A 144 5.47 21.92 0.54
C SER A 144 5.09 22.31 1.98
N SER A 145 4.84 23.61 2.17
CA SER A 145 4.40 24.17 3.45
C SER A 145 2.91 23.92 3.64
N GLY A 146 2.50 23.18 4.68
CA GLY A 146 1.09 22.96 5.03
C GLY A 146 0.85 21.75 5.95
N ILE A 147 -0.40 21.54 6.37
CA ILE A 147 -0.86 20.45 7.26
C ILE A 147 -0.58 19.05 6.68
N PHE A 148 -0.40 18.94 5.36
CA PHE A 148 -0.10 17.71 4.64
C PHE A 148 1.37 17.26 4.71
N ARG A 149 2.26 18.09 5.27
CA ARG A 149 3.70 17.78 5.38
C ARG A 149 4.01 16.54 6.22
N ASP A 150 3.17 16.26 7.22
CA ASP A 150 3.37 15.10 8.11
C ASP A 150 2.75 13.82 7.52
N PHE A 151 1.62 13.94 6.81
CA PHE A 151 0.86 12.80 6.28
C PHE A 151 1.21 12.40 4.83
N LEU A 152 1.71 13.33 4.01
CA LEU A 152 2.00 13.13 2.57
C LEU A 152 3.44 13.46 2.17
N GLY A 153 4.23 14.02 3.08
CA GLY A 153 5.47 14.73 2.73
C GLY A 153 6.66 13.88 2.25
N GLY A 154 6.43 12.68 1.72
CA GLY A 154 7.45 11.77 1.23
C GLY A 154 8.60 11.53 2.20
N GLY A 155 9.74 11.10 1.69
CA GLY A 155 10.96 10.87 2.47
C GLY A 155 10.77 9.83 3.57
N LEU A 156 9.92 8.83 3.31
CA LEU A 156 9.57 7.76 4.23
C LEU A 156 10.82 7.09 4.82
N ILE A 157 11.81 6.78 3.99
CA ILE A 157 13.06 6.14 4.43
C ILE A 157 13.82 7.02 5.41
N LYS A 158 13.87 8.34 5.17
CA LYS A 158 14.52 9.28 6.08
C LYS A 158 13.76 9.38 7.41
N LYS A 159 12.43 9.36 7.38
CA LYS A 159 11.59 9.37 8.58
C LYS A 159 11.79 8.08 9.40
N ILE A 160 11.86 6.93 8.76
CA ILE A 160 12.15 5.65 9.40
C ILE A 160 13.54 5.67 10.06
N ASN A 161 14.58 6.04 9.30
CA ASN A 161 15.97 6.00 9.76
C ASN A 161 16.26 7.02 10.88
N ASN A 162 15.61 8.19 10.86
CA ASN A 162 15.78 9.19 11.91
C ASN A 162 15.14 8.79 13.25
N ASN A 163 14.33 7.74 13.28
CA ASN A 163 13.70 7.19 14.48
C ASN A 163 14.38 5.88 14.95
N ILE A 164 15.54 5.53 14.40
CA ILE A 164 16.40 4.48 14.94
C ILE A 164 17.29 5.12 16.01
N GLN A 165 17.03 4.83 17.29
CA GLN A 165 17.89 5.23 18.42
C GLN A 165 19.05 4.25 18.62
#